data_AF-A0A1C3XNU7-F1
#
_entry.id   AF-A0A1C3XNU7-F1
#
_cell.length_a   1.000
_cell.length_b   1.000
_cell.length_c   1.000
_cell.angle_alpha   90.00
_cell.angle_beta   90.00
_cell.angle_gamma   90.00
#
_symmetry.space_group_name_H-M   'P 1'
#
loop_
_entity.id
_entity.type
_entity.pdbx_description
1 polymer ?
#
loop_
_entity_poly.entity_id
_entity_poly.type
_entity_poly.pdbx_seq_one_letter_code
_entity_poly.pdbx_strand_id
1 'polypeptide(L)'
;MTSEQACREQLARLINTMPFIAPAAVTLTMKKRHGARSVDDIAASENFKHFRNRLEHSLLGSAAKRYGRHLLMIVVLETSADNRLHYHCIIDRPYHCTFHRFITVVREEWARTDFGYRQVDIQDEPDEGWTSYLLKRRQKRSLLDSIDWANCQLFAE
;
A
#
# COMPACT_ATOMS: atom_id res chain seq x y z
N MET A 1 8.05 -21.30 -20.16
CA MET A 1 7.68 -20.24 -19.18
C MET A 1 8.94 -19.88 -18.42
N THR A 2 9.31 -18.61 -18.32
CA THR A 2 10.42 -18.19 -17.45
C THR A 2 9.99 -18.27 -15.98
N SER A 3 10.93 -18.45 -15.04
CA SER A 3 10.61 -18.48 -13.60
C SER A 3 9.90 -17.20 -13.16
N GLU A 4 10.29 -16.06 -13.72
CA GLU A 4 9.68 -14.75 -13.46
C GLU A 4 8.20 -14.70 -13.89
N GLN A 5 7.87 -15.27 -15.05
CA GLN A 5 6.49 -15.28 -15.54
C GLN A 5 5.60 -16.18 -14.68
N ALA A 6 6.14 -17.32 -14.23
CA ALA A 6 5.45 -18.19 -13.28
C ALA A 6 5.22 -17.48 -11.92
N CYS A 7 6.21 -16.77 -11.38
CA CYS A 7 6.05 -15.99 -10.14
C CYS A 7 4.97 -14.90 -10.28
N ARG A 8 4.95 -14.19 -11.42
CA ARG A 8 3.93 -13.17 -11.69
C ARG A 8 2.53 -13.78 -11.75
N GLU A 9 2.38 -14.93 -12.40
CA GLU A 9 1.10 -15.63 -12.44
C GLU A 9 0.65 -16.10 -11.05
N GLN A 10 1.57 -16.65 -10.24
CA GLN A 10 1.26 -17.08 -8.87
C GLN A 10 0.85 -15.90 -7.99
N LEU A 11 1.57 -14.78 -8.08
CA LEU A 11 1.23 -13.57 -7.36
C LEU A 11 -0.11 -13.00 -7.81
N ALA A 12 -0.38 -12.95 -9.11
CA ALA A 12 -1.68 -12.55 -9.63
C ALA A 12 -2.82 -13.44 -9.10
N ARG A 13 -2.60 -14.77 -9.06
CA ARG A 13 -3.57 -15.72 -8.48
C ARG A 13 -3.78 -15.44 -6.99
N LEU A 14 -2.72 -15.31 -6.21
CA LEU A 14 -2.80 -15.01 -4.78
C LEU A 14 -3.65 -13.74 -4.54
N ILE A 15 -3.29 -12.68 -5.25
CA ILE A 15 -3.96 -11.38 -5.17
C ILE A 15 -5.45 -11.49 -5.54
N ASN A 16 -5.77 -12.19 -6.64
CA ASN A 16 -7.15 -12.37 -7.09
C ASN A 16 -7.98 -13.30 -6.18
N THR A 17 -7.33 -14.11 -5.33
CA THR A 17 -8.03 -14.95 -4.33
C THR A 17 -8.29 -14.22 -3.01
N MET A 18 -7.78 -13.01 -2.84
CA MET A 18 -7.98 -12.26 -1.60
C MET A 18 -9.43 -11.77 -1.47
N PRO A 19 -10.04 -11.86 -0.27
CA PRO A 19 -11.45 -11.56 -0.05
C PRO A 19 -11.70 -10.05 0.13
N PHE A 20 -11.17 -9.21 -0.77
CA PHE A 20 -11.43 -7.77 -0.76
C PHE A 20 -12.93 -7.50 -0.91
N ILE A 21 -13.51 -6.71 0.01
CA ILE A 21 -14.93 -6.36 0.00
C ILE A 21 -15.16 -5.00 -0.67
N ALA A 22 -14.35 -4.01 -0.32
CA ALA A 22 -14.40 -2.64 -0.84
C ALA A 22 -12.97 -2.11 -1.06
N PRO A 23 -12.22 -2.70 -2.02
CA PRO A 23 -10.83 -2.33 -2.25
C PRO A 23 -10.72 -0.92 -2.82
N ALA A 24 -9.70 -0.19 -2.38
CA ALA A 24 -9.25 1.05 -3.00
C ALA A 24 -7.79 0.91 -3.46
N ALA A 25 -7.50 1.34 -4.69
CA ALA A 25 -6.14 1.48 -5.16
C ALA A 25 -5.57 2.81 -4.65
N VAL A 26 -4.41 2.75 -4.01
CA VAL A 26 -3.78 3.90 -3.36
C VAL A 26 -2.34 4.02 -3.83
N THR A 27 -1.97 5.17 -4.38
CA THR A 27 -0.57 5.51 -4.66
C THR A 27 -0.11 6.61 -3.70
N LEU A 28 0.88 6.31 -2.87
CA LEU A 28 1.47 7.22 -1.90
C LEU A 28 2.86 7.64 -2.38
N THR A 29 3.03 8.91 -2.69
CA THR A 29 4.35 9.45 -3.07
C THR A 29 5.16 9.79 -1.85
N MET A 30 6.45 9.45 -1.85
CA MET A 30 7.38 9.80 -0.77
C MET A 30 8.19 11.07 -1.06
N LYS A 31 8.53 11.81 -0.01
CA LYS A 31 9.60 12.80 -0.04
C LYS A 31 10.93 12.09 -0.20
N LYS A 32 11.87 12.70 -0.93
CA LYS A 32 13.24 12.14 -1.09
C LYS A 32 14.06 12.23 0.20
N ARG A 33 13.74 13.19 1.07
CA ARG A 33 14.47 13.47 2.32
C ARG A 33 13.54 14.00 3.41
N HIS A 34 13.90 13.75 4.66
CA HIS A 34 13.34 14.37 5.85
C HIS A 34 14.50 14.80 6.77
N GLY A 35 14.68 16.11 6.95
CA GLY A 35 15.87 16.65 7.61
C GLY A 35 17.17 16.16 6.96
N ALA A 36 18.05 15.55 7.75
CA ALA A 36 19.32 14.98 7.28
C ALA A 36 19.19 13.58 6.63
N ARG A 37 18.07 12.87 6.83
CA ARG A 37 17.86 11.49 6.36
C ARG A 37 17.31 11.47 4.93
N SER A 38 17.97 10.75 4.02
CA SER A 38 17.39 10.38 2.72
C SER A 38 16.47 9.18 2.88
N VAL A 39 15.45 9.08 2.05
CA VAL A 39 14.62 7.88 1.99
C VAL A 39 15.38 6.76 1.29
N ASP A 40 15.38 5.58 1.91
CA ASP A 40 15.81 4.31 1.34
C ASP A 40 14.70 3.26 1.59
N ASP A 41 14.89 2.04 1.10
CA ASP A 41 13.87 0.98 1.17
C ASP A 41 13.50 0.63 2.62
N ILE A 42 14.47 0.70 3.55
CA ILE A 42 14.24 0.45 4.99
C ILE A 42 13.43 1.58 5.60
N ALA A 43 13.85 2.83 5.38
CA ALA A 43 13.13 4.02 5.83
C ALA A 43 11.72 4.08 5.25
N ALA A 44 11.53 3.62 4.02
CA ALA A 44 10.23 3.53 3.38
C ALA A 44 9.32 2.55 4.11
N SER A 45 9.81 1.33 4.39
CA SER A 45 9.04 0.31 5.11
C SER A 45 8.70 0.74 6.55
N GLU A 46 9.63 1.38 7.25
CA GLU A 46 9.37 1.96 8.58
C GLU A 46 8.31 3.07 8.53
N ASN A 47 8.41 3.97 7.55
CA ASN A 47 7.45 5.06 7.36
C ASN A 47 6.07 4.52 6.99
N PHE A 48 5.99 3.49 6.14
CA PHE A 48 4.74 2.85 5.79
C PHE A 48 4.11 2.14 6.99
N LYS A 49 4.90 1.43 7.80
CA LYS A 49 4.42 0.84 9.06
C LYS A 49 3.81 1.90 9.97
N HIS A 50 4.47 3.07 10.09
CA HIS A 50 3.93 4.19 10.86
C HIS A 50 2.61 4.70 10.28
N PHE A 51 2.55 4.91 8.96
CA PHE A 51 1.32 5.28 8.25
C PHE A 51 0.19 4.27 8.49
N ARG A 52 0.46 2.97 8.29
CA ARG A 52 -0.50 1.88 8.44
C ARG A 52 -1.11 1.88 9.83
N ASN A 53 -0.29 1.93 10.88
CA ASN A 53 -0.78 1.93 12.26
C ASN A 53 -1.72 3.11 12.53
N ARG A 54 -1.43 4.28 11.96
CA ARG A 54 -2.26 5.49 12.11
C ARG A 54 -3.56 5.39 11.31
N LEU A 55 -3.48 4.88 10.08
CA LEU A 55 -4.63 4.63 9.21
C LEU A 55 -5.61 3.65 9.89
N GLU A 56 -5.10 2.51 10.35
CA GLU A 56 -5.88 1.47 11.01
C GLU A 56 -6.52 2.00 12.29
N HIS A 57 -5.78 2.73 13.11
CA HIS A 57 -6.36 3.37 14.29
C HIS A 57 -7.49 4.35 13.95
N SER A 58 -7.35 5.11 12.86
CA SER A 58 -8.35 6.12 12.46
C SER A 58 -9.62 5.51 11.82
N LEU A 59 -9.48 4.33 11.19
CA LEU A 59 -10.57 3.65 10.49
C LEU A 59 -11.25 2.57 11.34
N LEU A 60 -10.49 1.81 12.12
CA LEU A 60 -10.97 0.71 12.96
C LEU A 60 -11.15 1.11 14.44
N GLY A 61 -10.63 2.27 14.84
CA GLY A 61 -10.71 2.76 16.20
C GLY A 61 -9.97 1.86 17.20
N SER A 62 -10.58 1.67 18.38
CA SER A 62 -10.01 0.85 19.45
C SER A 62 -9.86 -0.62 19.08
N ALA A 63 -10.58 -1.10 18.06
CA ALA A 63 -10.51 -2.49 17.64
C ALA A 63 -9.14 -2.88 17.05
N ALA A 64 -8.46 -1.94 16.38
CA ALA A 64 -7.10 -2.16 15.87
C ALA A 64 -6.14 -2.53 17.00
N LYS A 65 -6.21 -1.81 18.13
CA LYS A 65 -5.32 -2.05 19.27
C LYS A 65 -5.79 -3.20 20.17
N ARG A 66 -7.09 -3.29 20.46
CA ARG A 66 -7.64 -4.23 21.44
C ARG A 66 -7.74 -5.66 20.91
N TYR A 67 -8.03 -5.81 19.62
CA TYR A 67 -8.29 -7.11 19.01
C TYR A 67 -7.28 -7.46 17.91
N GLY A 68 -6.23 -6.65 17.71
CA GLY A 68 -5.25 -6.89 16.65
C GLY A 68 -5.83 -6.83 15.24
N ARG A 69 -6.96 -6.12 15.05
CA ARG A 69 -7.58 -6.05 13.73
C ARG A 69 -6.76 -5.18 12.79
N HIS A 70 -6.49 -5.74 11.62
CA HIS A 70 -5.76 -5.08 10.55
C HIS A 70 -6.65 -4.93 9.32
N LEU A 71 -6.38 -3.88 8.53
CA LEU A 71 -7.02 -3.75 7.22
C LEU A 71 -6.34 -4.70 6.26
N LEU A 72 -7.11 -5.45 5.47
CA LEU A 72 -6.57 -6.27 4.40
C LEU A 72 -5.86 -5.37 3.38
N MET A 73 -4.57 -5.60 3.12
CA MET A 73 -3.81 -4.75 2.21
C MET A 73 -2.63 -5.45 1.56
N ILE A 74 -2.37 -5.06 0.31
CA ILE A 74 -1.15 -5.40 -0.44
C ILE A 74 -0.36 -4.12 -0.62
N VAL A 75 0.97 -4.19 -0.43
CA VAL A 75 1.85 -3.03 -0.40
C VAL A 75 3.07 -3.28 -1.29
N VAL A 76 3.25 -2.43 -2.29
CA VAL A 76 4.33 -2.55 -3.28
C VAL A 76 5.12 -1.24 -3.34
N LEU A 77 6.43 -1.31 -3.14
CA LEU A 77 7.37 -0.21 -3.27
C LEU A 77 7.94 -0.16 -4.69
N GLU A 78 7.82 1.01 -5.32
CA GLU A 78 8.33 1.28 -6.66
C GLU A 78 9.20 2.54 -6.67
N THR A 79 10.12 2.60 -7.64
CA THR A 79 10.94 3.79 -7.89
C THR A 79 10.55 4.39 -9.24
N SER A 80 10.11 5.64 -9.22
CA SER A 80 9.82 6.40 -10.44
C SER A 80 11.09 6.68 -11.25
N ALA A 81 10.91 7.13 -12.49
CA ALA A 81 12.03 7.57 -13.33
C ALA A 81 12.84 8.74 -12.73
N ASP A 82 12.26 9.55 -11.83
CA ASP A 82 12.97 10.63 -11.12
C ASP A 82 13.67 10.16 -9.83
N ASN A 83 13.83 8.85 -9.62
CA ASN A 83 14.39 8.24 -8.39
C ASN A 83 13.60 8.62 -7.14
N ARG A 84 12.27 8.68 -7.23
CA ARG A 84 11.39 8.88 -6.09
C ARG A 84 10.70 7.57 -5.73
N LEU A 85 10.60 7.29 -4.44
CA LEU A 85 9.87 6.13 -3.96
C LEU A 85 8.37 6.40 -3.91
N HIS A 86 7.60 5.40 -4.32
CA HIS A 86 6.15 5.38 -4.28
C HIS A 86 5.68 4.05 -3.72
N TYR A 87 4.67 4.09 -2.86
CA TYR A 87 3.90 2.90 -2.54
C TYR A 87 2.69 2.82 -3.44
N HIS A 88 2.50 1.69 -4.10
CA HIS A 88 1.24 1.28 -4.69
C HIS A 88 0.61 0.23 -3.81
N CYS A 89 -0.62 0.50 -3.37
CA CYS A 89 -1.33 -0.33 -2.43
C CYS A 89 -2.73 -0.67 -2.93
N ILE A 90 -3.21 -1.81 -2.48
CA ILE A 90 -4.64 -2.10 -2.42
C ILE A 90 -4.97 -2.17 -0.95
N ILE A 91 -5.95 -1.41 -0.53
CA ILE A 91 -6.37 -1.34 0.87
C ILE A 91 -7.87 -1.58 0.90
N ASP A 92 -8.29 -2.60 1.66
CA ASP A 92 -9.70 -2.90 1.84
C ASP A 92 -10.32 -1.92 2.82
N ARG A 93 -11.32 -1.18 2.36
CA ARG A 93 -11.99 -0.17 3.16
C ARG A 93 -13.02 -0.83 4.06
N PRO A 94 -13.10 -0.46 5.36
CA PRO A 94 -14.16 -0.97 6.22
C PRO A 94 -15.55 -0.64 5.66
N TYR A 95 -16.50 -1.58 5.74
CA TYR A 95 -17.85 -1.43 5.15
C TYR A 95 -18.59 -0.16 5.60
N HIS A 96 -18.33 0.32 6.81
CA HIS A 96 -18.95 1.51 7.40
C HIS A 96 -18.21 2.82 7.06
N CYS A 97 -17.07 2.73 6.35
CA CYS A 97 -16.27 3.87 5.94
C CYS A 97 -16.61 4.24 4.50
N THR A 98 -17.16 5.43 4.28
CA THR A 98 -17.40 5.95 2.93
C THR A 98 -16.08 6.18 2.20
N PHE A 99 -16.09 6.06 0.87
CA PHE A 99 -14.89 6.31 0.08
C PHE A 99 -14.32 7.72 0.29
N HIS A 100 -15.18 8.74 0.41
CA HIS A 100 -14.76 10.11 0.72
C HIS A 100 -14.05 10.23 2.08
N ARG A 101 -14.59 9.59 3.12
CA ARG A 101 -13.94 9.55 4.44
C ARG A 101 -12.59 8.84 4.34
N PHE A 102 -12.53 7.72 3.62
CA PHE A 102 -11.30 6.97 3.42
C PHE A 102 -10.21 7.80 2.75
N ILE A 103 -10.53 8.50 1.64
CA ILE A 103 -9.59 9.42 0.97
C ILE A 103 -9.05 10.44 1.96
N THR A 104 -9.93 11.05 2.76
CA THR A 104 -9.56 12.08 3.72
C THR A 104 -8.58 11.53 4.75
N VAL A 105 -8.91 10.40 5.39
CA VAL A 105 -8.07 9.77 6.41
C VAL A 105 -6.73 9.31 5.82
N VAL A 106 -6.71 8.70 4.63
CA VAL A 106 -5.46 8.29 3.97
C VAL A 106 -4.55 9.48 3.74
N ARG A 107 -5.07 10.60 3.20
CA ARG A 107 -4.26 11.80 2.95
C ARG A 107 -3.75 12.43 4.24
N GLU A 108 -4.60 12.52 5.26
CA GLU A 108 -4.25 13.10 6.56
C GLU A 108 -3.17 12.28 7.27
N GLU A 109 -3.36 10.96 7.39
CA GLU A 109 -2.40 10.11 8.09
C GLU A 109 -1.11 9.93 7.31
N TRP A 110 -1.15 9.95 5.96
CA TRP A 110 0.07 9.96 5.15
C TRP A 110 0.89 11.22 5.39
N ALA A 111 0.24 12.38 5.38
CA ALA A 111 0.91 13.67 5.58
C ALA A 111 1.56 13.82 6.97
N ARG A 112 1.13 13.03 7.95
CA ARG A 112 1.69 12.99 9.31
C ARG A 112 2.95 12.13 9.43
N THR A 113 3.34 11.42 8.38
CA THR A 113 4.59 10.65 8.36
C THR A 113 5.77 11.50 7.89
N ASP A 114 6.99 11.15 8.32
CA ASP A 114 8.21 11.90 8.01
C ASP A 114 8.42 12.07 6.50
N PHE A 115 8.20 10.99 5.76
CA PHE A 115 8.38 10.94 4.31
C PHE A 115 7.08 11.13 3.52
N GLY A 116 5.94 11.41 4.17
CA GLY A 116 4.68 11.65 3.48
C GLY A 116 4.72 12.85 2.54
N TYR A 117 4.46 12.65 1.25
CA TYR A 117 4.35 13.74 0.26
C TYR A 117 2.90 14.03 -0.11
N ARG A 118 2.64 15.26 -0.57
CA ARG A 118 1.28 15.74 -0.87
C ARG A 118 0.61 15.00 -2.04
N GLN A 119 1.41 14.43 -2.94
CA GLN A 119 0.90 13.70 -4.10
C GLN A 119 0.44 12.31 -3.68
N VAL A 120 -0.87 12.15 -3.57
CA VAL A 120 -1.55 10.89 -3.28
C VAL A 120 -2.65 10.70 -4.31
N ASP A 121 -2.68 9.54 -4.96
CA ASP A 121 -3.72 9.12 -5.90
C ASP A 121 -4.54 7.99 -5.28
N ILE A 122 -5.87 8.06 -5.37
CA ILE A 122 -6.77 7.08 -4.76
C ILE A 122 -7.94 6.83 -5.71
N GLN A 123 -8.19 5.57 -6.02
CA GLN A 123 -9.25 5.13 -6.93
C GLN A 123 -10.14 4.11 -6.21
N ASP A 124 -11.46 4.30 -6.29
CA ASP A 124 -12.45 3.38 -5.70
C ASP A 124 -12.63 2.16 -6.61
N GLU A 125 -12.92 1.01 -6.01
CA GLU A 125 -13.28 -0.23 -6.70
C GLU A 125 -12.46 -0.46 -7.97
N PRO A 126 -11.13 -0.57 -7.86
CA PRO A 126 -10.30 -0.72 -9.03
C PRO A 126 -10.70 -2.04 -9.73
N ASP A 127 -10.82 -2.02 -11.05
CA ASP A 127 -11.23 -3.16 -11.88
C ASP A 127 -10.12 -4.22 -12.02
N GLU A 128 -10.35 -5.36 -12.68
CA GLU A 128 -9.31 -6.40 -12.92
C GLU A 128 -7.95 -5.87 -13.44
N GLY A 129 -7.90 -4.66 -13.98
CA GLY A 129 -6.69 -3.93 -14.32
C GLY A 129 -5.78 -3.60 -13.14
N TRP A 130 -6.23 -3.70 -11.89
CA TRP A 130 -5.44 -3.37 -10.69
C TRP A 130 -4.34 -4.39 -10.37
N THR A 131 -4.61 -5.67 -10.58
CA THR A 131 -3.58 -6.73 -10.53
C THR A 131 -2.56 -6.45 -11.63
N SER A 132 -3.00 -6.06 -12.82
CA SER A 132 -2.08 -5.67 -13.89
C SER A 132 -1.25 -4.43 -13.50
N TYR A 133 -1.85 -3.46 -12.80
CA TYR A 133 -1.24 -2.22 -12.34
C TYR A 133 -0.15 -2.47 -11.28
N LEU A 134 -0.49 -3.18 -10.20
CA LEU A 134 0.47 -3.61 -9.16
C LEU A 134 1.59 -4.49 -9.71
N LEU A 135 1.37 -5.20 -10.82
CA LEU A 135 2.37 -6.08 -11.43
C LEU A 135 3.16 -5.40 -12.57
N LYS A 136 2.96 -4.10 -12.86
CA LYS A 136 3.74 -3.39 -13.88
C LYS A 136 5.22 -3.37 -13.50
N ARG A 137 6.05 -4.03 -14.31
CA ARG A 137 7.49 -4.20 -14.06
C ARG A 137 8.33 -2.94 -14.29
N ARG A 138 7.89 -2.01 -15.15
CA ARG A 138 8.73 -0.93 -15.70
C ARG A 138 9.43 -0.04 -14.66
N GLN A 139 8.97 -0.03 -13.41
CA GLN A 139 9.50 0.80 -12.32
C GLN A 139 9.94 -0.04 -11.09
N LYS A 140 10.05 -1.37 -11.26
CA LYS A 140 10.46 -2.33 -10.22
C LYS A 140 11.84 -2.90 -10.50
N ARG A 141 12.67 -3.01 -9.46
CA ARG A 141 13.95 -3.74 -9.54
C ARG A 141 13.72 -5.25 -9.73
N SER A 142 12.78 -5.80 -8.97
CA SER A 142 12.31 -7.19 -8.99
C SER A 142 10.88 -7.22 -8.47
N LEU A 143 10.03 -8.07 -9.03
CA LEU A 143 8.60 -8.08 -8.68
C LEU A 143 8.36 -8.47 -7.21
N LEU A 144 9.08 -9.48 -6.72
CA LEU A 144 8.92 -9.97 -5.34
C LEU A 144 9.63 -9.08 -4.32
N ASP A 145 10.79 -8.52 -4.69
CA ASP A 145 11.55 -7.63 -3.80
C ASP A 145 10.90 -6.25 -3.67
N SER A 146 10.05 -5.88 -4.64
CA SER A 146 9.22 -4.69 -4.55
C SER A 146 8.03 -4.86 -3.59
N ILE A 147 7.69 -6.07 -3.15
CA ILE A 147 6.58 -6.25 -2.21
C ILE A 147 7.10 -6.04 -0.79
N ASP A 148 6.47 -5.13 -0.06
CA ASP A 148 6.77 -4.89 1.35
C ASP A 148 6.01 -5.89 2.21
N TRP A 149 6.49 -7.14 2.23
CA TRP A 149 5.85 -8.25 2.92
C TRP A 149 5.62 -7.99 4.41
N ALA A 150 6.45 -7.16 5.04
CA ALA A 150 6.30 -6.79 6.46
C ALA A 150 5.06 -5.90 6.70
N ASN A 151 4.59 -5.21 5.66
CA ASN A 151 3.48 -4.28 5.74
C ASN A 151 2.19 -4.79 5.07
N CYS A 152 2.26 -5.85 4.26
CA CYS A 152 1.09 -6.56 3.75
C CYS A 152 0.28 -7.22 4.88
N GLN A 153 -1.05 -7.24 4.70
CA GLN A 153 -1.98 -8.03 5.49
C GLN A 153 -2.82 -8.83 4.50
N LEU A 154 -2.61 -10.15 4.43
CA LEU A 154 -3.23 -11.00 3.42
C LEU A 154 -4.44 -11.80 3.92
N PHE A 155 -4.72 -11.73 5.22
CA PHE A 155 -5.82 -12.41 5.87
C PHE A 155 -6.54 -11.42 6.79
N ALA A 156 -7.87 -11.44 6.80
CA ALA A 156 -8.65 -10.73 7.81
C ALA A 156 -8.77 -11.62 9.06
N GLU A 157 -8.35 -11.11 10.22
CA GLU A 157 -8.63 -11.70 11.54
C GLU A 157 -9.87 -11.05 12.18
#